data_AF-A0A967L3V3-F1
#
_entry.id   AF-A0A967L3V3-F1
#
_cell.length_a   1.000
_cell.length_b   1.000
_cell.length_c   1.000
_cell.angle_alpha   90.00
_cell.angle_beta   90.00
_cell.angle_gamma   90.00
#
_symmetry.space_group_name_H-M   'P 1'
#
loop_
_entity.id
_entity.type
_entity.pdbx_description
1 polymer ?
#
loop_
_entity_poly.entity_id
_entity_poly.type
_entity_poly.pdbx_seq_one_letter_code
_entity_poly.pdbx_strand_id
1 'polypeptide(L)' 'MDQNVDEGDDDSLQAAIDAYIETFDEGPPIFGMSEQRALRSIRKALSTGKPMPHGAEKDIPPDAIL' A
#
# COMPACT_ATOMS: atom_id res chain seq x y z
N MET A 1 -11.43 24.94 20.94
CA MET A 1 -12.11 23.72 20.43
C MET A 1 -10.98 22.88 19.88
N ASP A 2 -10.29 22.20 20.79
CA ASP A 2 -9.03 21.54 20.49
C ASP A 2 -9.32 20.06 20.67
N GLN A 3 -9.91 19.47 19.63
CA GLN A 3 -10.07 18.02 19.53
C GLN A 3 -8.67 17.44 19.44
N ASN A 4 -8.18 17.04 20.60
CA ASN A 4 -6.88 16.42 20.80
C ASN A 4 -6.95 14.98 20.29
N VAL A 5 -6.04 14.70 19.36
CA VAL A 5 -5.45 13.39 19.05
C VAL A 5 -6.46 12.30 18.71
N ASP A 6 -6.79 12.27 17.41
CA ASP A 6 -7.37 11.14 16.69
C ASP A 6 -6.71 9.83 17.15
N GLU A 7 -7.52 8.97 17.78
CA GLU A 7 -7.12 7.70 18.35
C GLU A 7 -6.56 6.77 17.26
N GLY A 8 -5.24 6.63 17.19
CA GLY A 8 -4.58 5.35 16.89
C GLY A 8 -5.08 4.54 15.69
N ASP A 9 -5.33 5.17 14.54
CA ASP A 9 -5.63 4.47 13.28
C ASP A 9 -4.38 3.86 12.60
N ASP A 10 -3.47 3.29 13.40
CA ASP A 10 -2.39 2.38 12.94
C ASP A 10 -2.96 1.18 12.15
N ASP A 11 -4.27 0.91 12.29
CA ASP A 11 -4.99 -0.13 11.56
C ASP A 11 -5.62 0.35 10.23
N SER A 12 -5.50 1.62 9.84
CA SER A 12 -6.07 2.15 8.60
C SER A 12 -5.33 1.68 7.34
N LEU A 13 -6.03 1.59 6.20
CA LEU A 13 -5.40 1.27 4.92
C LEU A 13 -4.32 2.29 4.55
N GLN A 14 -4.55 3.57 4.86
CA GLN A 14 -3.59 4.63 4.58
C GLN A 14 -2.28 4.42 5.35
N ALA A 15 -2.36 4.18 6.67
CA ALA A 15 -1.17 3.90 7.48
C ALA A 15 -0.41 2.66 6.98
N ALA A 16 -1.14 1.62 6.56
CA ALA A 16 -0.52 0.43 5.98
C ALA A 16 0.20 0.75 4.66
N ILE A 17 -0.39 1.57 3.78
CA ILE A 17 0.22 2.01 2.53
C ILE A 17 1.50 2.81 2.82
N ASP A 18 1.44 3.76 3.74
CA ASP A 18 2.59 4.61 4.09
C ASP A 18 3.75 3.76 4.62
N ALA A 19 3.47 2.83 5.55
CA ALA A 19 4.48 1.89 6.06
C ALA A 19 5.07 0.99 4.96
N TYR A 20 4.25 0.58 3.99
CA TYR A 20 4.71 -0.20 2.83
C TYR A 20 5.66 0.61 1.95
N ILE A 21 5.32 1.87 1.65
CA ILE A 21 6.17 2.79 0.87
C ILE A 21 7.48 3.03 1.60
N GLU A 22 7.47 3.28 2.91
CA GLU A 22 8.70 3.47 3.69
C GLU A 22 9.59 2.21 3.70
N THR A 23 9.00 1.02 3.64
CA THR A 23 9.75 -0.24 3.68
C THR A 23 10.31 -0.64 2.31
N PHE A 24 9.56 -0.40 1.24
CA PHE A 24 9.87 -0.92 -0.10
C PHE A 24 10.19 0.18 -1.14
N ASP A 25 10.09 1.46 -0.78
CA ASP A 25 10.25 2.63 -1.66
C ASP A 25 9.31 2.59 -2.88
N GLU A 26 8.18 1.89 -2.76
CA GLU A 26 7.19 1.73 -3.82
C GLU A 26 5.77 1.62 -3.25
N GLY A 27 4.77 2.04 -4.02
CA GLY A 27 3.37 1.91 -3.63
C GLY A 27 2.89 0.45 -3.73
N PRO A 28 2.06 -0.03 -2.79
CA PRO A 28 1.56 -1.40 -2.86
C PRO A 28 0.59 -1.56 -4.05
N PRO A 29 0.68 -2.65 -4.83
CA PRO A 29 -0.17 -2.92 -5.99
C PRO A 29 -1.56 -3.40 -5.55
N ILE A 30 -2.31 -2.52 -4.90
CA ILE A 30 -3.64 -2.80 -4.33
C ILE A 30 -4.78 -2.30 -5.22
N PHE A 31 -4.46 -1.77 -6.40
CA PHE A 31 -5.46 -1.29 -7.35
C PHE A 31 -6.41 -2.44 -7.74
N GLY A 32 -7.72 -2.17 -7.70
CA GLY A 32 -8.74 -3.20 -7.93
C GLY A 32 -8.91 -4.22 -6.79
N MET A 33 -8.20 -4.10 -5.66
CA MET A 33 -8.44 -4.89 -4.46
C MET A 33 -9.43 -4.19 -3.53
N SER A 34 -10.27 -4.96 -2.86
CA SER A 34 -11.05 -4.44 -1.72
C SER A 34 -10.11 -4.05 -0.58
N GLU A 35 -10.48 -3.01 0.18
CA GLU A 35 -9.69 -2.47 1.30
C GLU A 35 -9.19 -3.56 2.26
N GLN A 36 -10.06 -4.45 2.73
CA GLN A 36 -9.67 -5.56 3.62
C GLN A 36 -8.64 -6.51 2.99
N ARG A 37 -8.69 -6.70 1.67
CA ARG A 37 -7.75 -7.55 0.93
C ARG A 37 -6.41 -6.84 0.72
N ALA A 38 -6.45 -5.55 0.42
CA ALA A 38 -5.28 -4.68 0.31
C ALA A 38 -4.52 -4.68 1.64
N LEU A 39 -5.23 -4.39 2.73
CA LEU A 39 -4.69 -4.31 4.09
C LEU A 39 -4.03 -5.63 4.53
N ARG A 40 -4.69 -6.77 4.32
CA ARG A 40 -4.10 -8.10 4.60
C ARG A 40 -2.84 -8.37 3.78
N SER A 41 -2.84 -7.98 2.50
CA SER A 41 -1.71 -8.22 1.61
C SER A 41 -0.50 -7.35 1.98
N ILE A 42 -0.74 -6.08 2.28
CA ILE A 42 0.27 -5.13 2.75
C ILE A 42 0.89 -5.62 4.06
N ARG A 43 0.07 -5.97 5.06
CA ARG A 43 0.57 -6.51 6.33
C ARG A 43 1.42 -7.76 6.15
N LYS A 44 1.00 -8.64 5.24
CA LYS A 44 1.78 -9.85 4.93
C LYS A 44 3.12 -9.50 4.28
N ALA A 45 3.16 -8.53 3.37
CA ALA A 45 4.39 -8.07 2.75
C ALA A 45 5.35 -7.45 3.76
N LEU A 46 4.85 -6.53 4.59
CA LEU A 46 5.58 -5.93 5.72
C LEU A 46 6.13 -6.99 6.67
N SER A 47 5.29 -7.95 7.08
CA SER A 47 5.70 -9.04 7.98
C SER A 47 6.74 -9.99 7.38
N THR A 48 6.71 -10.20 6.07
CA THR A 48 7.66 -11.09 5.38
C THR A 48 8.90 -10.36 4.85
N GLY A 49 8.92 -9.02 4.91
CA GLY A 49 9.94 -8.18 4.29
C GLY A 49 10.03 -8.37 2.79
N LYS A 50 8.96 -8.82 2.14
CA LYS A 50 8.91 -9.06 0.68
C LYS A 50 7.81 -8.21 0.07
N PRO A 51 8.11 -7.40 -0.96
CA PRO A 51 7.08 -6.61 -1.62
C PRO A 51 6.00 -7.52 -2.20
N MET A 52 4.78 -7.00 -2.24
CA MET A 52 3.67 -7.70 -2.89
C MET A 52 4.02 -7.94 -4.36
N PRO A 53 3.71 -9.12 -4.91
CA PRO A 53 3.91 -9.35 -6.33
C PRO A 53 3.07 -8.34 -7.10
N HIS A 54 3.74 -7.51 -7.92
CA HIS A 54 3.08 -6.65 -8.89
C HIS A 54 2.24 -7.55 -9.81
N GLY A 55 0.92 -7.54 -9.60
CA GLY A 55 0.00 -8.22 -10.49
C GLY A 55 0.04 -7.51 -11.84
N ALA A 56 0.78 -8.08 -12.80
CA ALA A 56 0.66 -7.83 -14.23
C ALA A 56 0.72 -6.37 -14.75
N GLU A 57 1.25 -5.39 -14.00
CA GLU A 57 1.40 -4.00 -14.48
C GLU A 57 2.87 -3.59 -14.72
N LYS A 58 3.79 -4.56 -14.79
CA LYS A 58 5.10 -4.36 -15.43
C LYS A 58 5.00 -4.51 -16.97
N ASP A 59 4.06 -3.77 -17.55
CA ASP A 59 3.93 -3.64 -19.00
C ASP A 59 3.33 -2.26 -19.34
N ILE A 60 3.85 -1.20 -18.71
CA ILE A 60 3.74 0.14 -19.29
C ILE A 60 4.94 0.26 -20.24
N PRO A 61 4.78 -0.01 -21.55
CA PRO A 61 5.84 0.27 -22.51
C PRO A 61 6.19 1.76 -22.44
N PRO A 62 7.48 2.13 -22.55
CA PRO A 62 7.96 3.51 -22.39
C PRO A 62 7.48 4.51 -23.46
N ASP A 63 6.46 4.18 -24.26
CA ASP A 63 6.07 4.90 -25.48
C ASP A 63 4.60 5.40 -25.48
N ALA A 64 4.03 5.69 -24.30
CA ALA A 64 2.79 6.45 -24.23
C ALA A 64 3.07 7.93 -24.56
N ILE A 65 3.21 8.23 -25.85
CA ILE A 65 3.24 9.60 -26.38
C ILE A 65 1.84 10.21 -26.15
N LEU A 66 1.82 11.32 -25.40
CA LEU A 66 0.65 12.16 -25.12
C LEU A 66 0.21 12.95 -26.36
#